data_AF-A0AAD6GZK7-F1
#
_entry.id   AF-A0AAD6GZK7-F1
#
_cell.length_a   1.000
_cell.length_b   1.000
_cell.length_c   1.000
_cell.angle_alpha   90.00
_cell.angle_beta   90.00
_cell.angle_gamma   90.00
#
_symmetry.space_group_name_H-M   'P 1'
#
loop_
_entity.id
_entity.type
_entity.pdbx_description
1 polymer ?
#
loop_
_entity_poly.entity_id
_entity_poly.type
_entity_poly.pdbx_seq_one_letter_code
_entity_poly.pdbx_strand_id
1 'polypeptide(L)'
;MPPDPTTNPAGTPGASPDIERELPVRSVPVETSWCIHCFRTAAHNWNETGWVQPFKVNCIRDAITSNRCQRCRHARDKCELLYEGIRGHGFELHALLEWVLEFWVNENSGIGQTDDAALVHGIEIVRTVAVAVRALCSALDCLIKSHGKAHNLVGKRGGDAANKASYAQYCSSGRHFLQIPPPLDPHGDGTPHPKCVKFEHCSRQNLRLATNSDTGLPWYLSILSFKRTIEDLIRNEYDHSDTNTVTWYTAMLATFPLTIPEL
;
A
#
# COMPACT_ATOMS: atom_id res chain seq x y z
N MET A 1 -91.36 -2.44 -18.18
CA MET A 1 -90.01 -2.94 -18.51
C MET A 1 -89.02 -2.09 -17.74
N PRO A 2 -88.20 -2.68 -16.86
CA PRO A 2 -87.25 -1.96 -16.04
C PRO A 2 -86.01 -1.55 -16.86
N PRO A 3 -85.33 -0.43 -16.53
CA PRO A 3 -84.03 -0.09 -17.08
C PRO A 3 -82.88 -0.78 -16.31
N ASP A 4 -81.88 -1.19 -17.07
CA ASP A 4 -80.64 -1.85 -16.63
C ASP A 4 -79.74 -0.94 -15.76
N PRO A 5 -78.95 -1.52 -14.83
CA PRO A 5 -78.14 -0.76 -13.89
C PRO A 5 -76.78 -0.37 -14.48
N THR A 6 -76.44 0.90 -14.21
CA THR A 6 -75.10 1.52 -14.26
C THR A 6 -73.98 0.60 -13.81
N THR A 7 -72.99 0.37 -14.68
CA THR A 7 -71.71 -0.26 -14.36
C THR A 7 -70.61 0.81 -14.35
N ASN A 8 -70.03 1.05 -13.18
CA ASN A 8 -68.86 1.92 -12.98
C ASN A 8 -67.58 1.27 -13.54
N PRO A 9 -66.65 2.00 -14.16
CA PRO A 9 -65.32 1.47 -14.47
C PRO A 9 -64.41 1.48 -13.22
N ALA A 10 -63.68 0.39 -13.09
CA ALA A 10 -62.75 0.08 -12.02
C ALA A 10 -61.60 1.09 -11.92
N GLY A 11 -61.27 1.46 -10.68
CA GLY A 11 -60.10 2.26 -10.34
C GLY A 11 -58.80 1.50 -10.61
N THR A 12 -57.87 2.21 -11.25
CA THR A 12 -56.48 1.80 -11.47
C THR A 12 -55.76 1.60 -10.12
N PRO A 13 -55.04 0.50 -9.88
CA PRO A 13 -54.19 0.34 -8.71
C PRO A 13 -53.02 1.32 -8.79
N GLY A 14 -52.85 2.15 -7.76
CA GLY A 14 -51.74 3.07 -7.63
C GLY A 14 -50.40 2.32 -7.66
N ALA A 15 -49.48 2.82 -8.48
CA ALA A 15 -48.09 2.40 -8.47
C ALA A 15 -47.50 2.66 -7.08
N SER A 16 -47.04 1.59 -6.42
CA SER A 16 -46.24 1.67 -5.21
C SER A 16 -44.95 2.44 -5.55
N PRO A 17 -44.55 3.47 -4.79
CA PRO A 17 -43.25 4.09 -4.99
C PRO A 17 -42.18 3.07 -4.58
N ASP A 18 -41.39 2.61 -5.55
CA ASP A 18 -40.14 1.91 -5.29
C ASP A 18 -39.28 2.82 -4.43
N ILE A 19 -39.24 2.52 -3.13
CA ILE A 19 -38.26 3.07 -2.21
C ILE A 19 -36.94 2.40 -2.61
N GLU A 20 -36.23 3.00 -3.56
CA GLU A 20 -34.80 2.75 -3.77
C GLU A 20 -34.10 3.09 -2.46
N ARG A 21 -33.95 2.06 -1.63
CA ARG A 21 -33.16 2.10 -0.41
C ARG A 21 -31.72 2.24 -0.88
N GLU A 22 -31.23 3.48 -1.00
CA GLU A 22 -29.82 3.78 -1.19
C GLU A 22 -29.05 3.14 -0.04
N LEU A 23 -28.53 1.93 -0.27
CA LEU A 23 -27.61 1.30 0.65
C LEU A 23 -26.37 2.22 0.71
N PRO A 24 -25.94 2.66 1.90
CA PRO A 24 -24.79 3.53 2.00
C PRO A 24 -23.59 2.84 1.37
N VAL A 25 -23.11 3.40 0.26
CA VAL A 25 -21.95 2.92 -0.48
C VAL A 25 -20.73 3.08 0.42
N ARG A 26 -20.38 2.02 1.14
CA ARG A 26 -19.18 1.99 1.98
C ARG A 26 -17.96 1.89 1.07
N SER A 27 -17.28 3.01 0.88
CA SER A 27 -15.96 3.02 0.25
C SER A 27 -14.95 2.33 1.18
N VAL A 28 -14.21 1.35 0.67
CA VAL A 28 -13.19 0.63 1.44
C VAL A 28 -11.80 1.16 1.03
N PRO A 29 -10.99 1.69 1.96
CA PRO A 29 -9.60 2.00 1.69
C PRO A 29 -8.87 0.72 1.30
N VAL A 30 -8.26 0.73 0.11
CA VAL A 30 -7.52 -0.45 -0.33
C VAL A 30 -6.07 -0.24 0.08
N GLU A 31 -5.76 -0.57 1.34
CA GLU A 31 -4.42 -0.39 1.93
C GLU A 31 -3.35 -0.92 0.97
N THR A 32 -3.60 -2.07 0.32
CA THR A 32 -2.61 -2.76 -0.51
C THR A 32 -2.88 -2.78 -2.02
N SER A 33 -3.96 -2.15 -2.49
CA SER A 33 -4.28 -2.12 -3.94
C SER A 33 -4.52 -0.70 -4.45
N TRP A 34 -3.63 0.19 -4.03
CA TRP A 34 -3.52 1.50 -4.67
C TRP A 34 -3.11 1.36 -6.13
N CYS A 35 -3.54 2.33 -6.95
CA CYS A 35 -3.12 2.41 -8.34
C CYS A 35 -1.82 3.22 -8.49
N ILE A 36 -1.08 2.97 -9.57
CA ILE A 36 0.18 3.64 -9.89
C ILE A 36 -0.02 5.17 -9.91
N HIS A 37 -1.15 5.67 -10.43
CA HIS A 37 -1.46 7.11 -10.44
C HIS A 37 -1.61 7.70 -9.02
N CYS A 38 -2.33 7.02 -8.12
CA CYS A 38 -2.47 7.46 -6.74
C CYS A 38 -1.13 7.44 -6.01
N PHE A 39 -0.33 6.39 -6.20
CA PHE A 39 1.01 6.30 -5.62
C PHE A 39 1.92 7.43 -6.08
N ARG A 40 2.04 7.63 -7.40
CA ARG A 40 2.86 8.72 -7.97
C ARG A 40 2.42 10.09 -7.48
N THR A 41 1.11 10.32 -7.39
CA THR A 41 0.64 11.61 -6.92
C THR A 41 0.88 11.81 -5.42
N ALA A 42 0.69 10.76 -4.61
CA ALA A 42 1.03 10.81 -3.19
C ALA A 42 2.52 11.12 -3.01
N ALA A 43 3.40 10.41 -3.72
CA ALA A 43 4.86 10.61 -3.66
C ALA A 43 5.28 12.00 -4.14
N HIS A 44 4.63 12.52 -5.18
CA HIS A 44 4.87 13.88 -5.67
C HIS A 44 4.48 14.96 -4.66
N ASN A 45 3.31 14.79 -4.02
CA ASN A 45 2.76 15.79 -3.11
C ASN A 45 3.35 15.71 -1.69
N TRP A 46 4.04 14.62 -1.34
CA TRP A 46 4.66 14.43 -0.03
C TRP A 46 6.05 15.10 0.00
N ASN A 47 6.06 16.38 0.36
CA ASN A 47 7.22 17.26 0.43
C ASN A 47 7.56 17.65 1.88
N GLU A 48 8.55 18.52 2.08
CA GLU A 48 9.01 18.98 3.40
C GLU A 48 7.88 19.44 4.34
N THR A 49 6.90 20.18 3.82
CA THR A 49 5.74 20.63 4.62
C THR A 49 4.81 19.48 5.02
N GLY A 50 4.81 18.38 4.26
CA GLY A 50 4.03 17.18 4.52
C GLY A 50 4.75 16.12 5.35
N TRP A 51 6.04 16.28 5.63
CA TRP A 51 6.84 15.30 6.39
C TRP A 51 6.51 15.22 7.87
N VAL A 52 5.69 16.16 8.37
CA VAL A 52 5.07 16.06 9.71
C VAL A 52 4.07 14.91 9.82
N GLN A 53 3.72 14.26 8.70
CA GLN A 53 2.88 13.08 8.66
C GLN A 53 3.57 11.95 7.88
N PRO A 54 3.33 10.69 8.26
CA PRO A 54 3.89 9.56 7.54
C PRO A 54 3.33 9.48 6.12
N PHE A 55 4.13 8.94 5.21
CA PHE A 55 3.73 8.74 3.82
C PHE A 55 2.52 7.79 3.72
N LYS A 56 1.44 8.23 3.07
CA LYS A 56 0.24 7.42 2.85
C LYS A 56 -0.28 7.54 1.43
N VAL A 57 -0.61 6.40 0.82
CA VAL A 57 -1.22 6.37 -0.52
C VAL A 57 -2.74 6.30 -0.40
N ASN A 58 -3.39 7.46 -0.52
CA ASN A 58 -4.85 7.55 -0.49
C ASN A 58 -5.46 7.12 -1.84
N CYS A 59 -5.77 5.83 -1.98
CA CYS A 59 -6.44 5.26 -3.14
C CYS A 59 -7.76 4.57 -2.74
N ILE A 60 -8.86 5.32 -2.82
CA ILE A 60 -10.19 4.85 -2.44
C ILE A 60 -10.90 4.26 -3.66
N ARG A 61 -11.31 2.99 -3.58
CA ARG A 61 -12.13 2.34 -4.62
C ARG A 61 -13.56 2.20 -4.13
N ASP A 62 -14.51 2.41 -5.05
CA ASP A 62 -15.91 2.07 -4.82
C ASP A 62 -16.05 0.56 -5.04
N ALA A 63 -16.50 -0.15 -4.00
CA ALA A 63 -16.60 -1.61 -4.00
C ALA A 63 -17.67 -2.15 -4.98
N ILE A 64 -18.62 -1.32 -5.40
CA ILE A 64 -19.83 -1.80 -6.07
C ILE A 64 -19.75 -1.61 -7.59
N THR A 65 -19.11 -0.54 -8.09
CA THR A 65 -19.35 -0.11 -9.48
C THR A 65 -18.13 0.31 -10.31
N SER A 66 -16.94 0.45 -9.74
CA SER A 66 -15.87 1.14 -10.46
C SER A 66 -14.57 0.36 -10.61
N ASN A 67 -14.21 0.10 -11.88
CA ASN A 67 -12.85 -0.23 -12.30
C ASN A 67 -11.84 0.91 -12.00
N ARG A 68 -12.28 2.03 -11.42
CA ARG A 68 -11.45 3.21 -11.12
C ARG A 68 -11.54 3.59 -9.65
N CYS A 69 -10.43 4.07 -9.09
CA CYS A 69 -10.47 4.75 -7.81
C CYS A 69 -11.12 6.14 -7.94
N GLN A 70 -11.56 6.73 -6.84
CA GLN A 70 -12.20 8.06 -6.81
C GLN A 70 -11.35 9.13 -7.52
N ARG A 71 -10.03 9.12 -7.30
CA ARG A 71 -9.09 10.05 -7.96
C ARG A 71 -9.06 9.87 -9.48
N CYS A 72 -8.86 8.63 -9.96
CA CYS A 72 -8.83 8.35 -11.39
C CYS A 72 -10.19 8.61 -12.06
N ARG A 73 -11.30 8.42 -11.34
CA ARG A 73 -12.64 8.79 -11.81
C ARG A 73 -12.74 10.29 -12.04
N HIS A 74 -12.32 11.11 -11.06
CA HIS A 74 -12.36 12.56 -11.17
C HIS A 74 -11.45 13.09 -12.29
N ALA A 75 -10.23 12.55 -12.40
CA ALA A 75 -9.28 12.90 -13.46
C ALA A 75 -9.68 12.36 -14.86
N ARG A 76 -10.74 11.54 -14.95
CA ARG A 76 -11.15 10.81 -16.16
C ARG A 76 -10.07 9.85 -16.71
N ASP A 77 -9.08 9.51 -15.89
CA ASP A 77 -7.98 8.62 -16.22
C ASP A 77 -8.26 7.14 -15.95
N LYS A 78 -7.41 6.26 -16.50
CA LYS A 78 -7.43 4.83 -16.22
C LYS A 78 -6.75 4.54 -14.87
N CYS A 79 -7.36 3.65 -14.09
CA CYS A 79 -6.82 3.20 -12.83
C CYS A 79 -5.92 1.98 -13.06
N GLU A 80 -4.62 2.22 -13.19
CA GLU A 80 -3.63 1.17 -13.44
C GLU A 80 -3.12 0.61 -12.11
N LEU A 81 -3.39 -0.67 -11.86
CA LEU A 81 -2.79 -1.39 -10.72
C LEU A 81 -1.30 -1.58 -10.93
N LEU A 82 -0.58 -1.82 -9.84
CA LEU A 82 0.80 -2.29 -9.90
C LEU A 82 0.88 -3.56 -10.76
N TYR A 83 1.88 -3.65 -11.64
CA TYR A 83 2.00 -4.78 -12.53
C TYR A 83 2.21 -6.09 -11.75
N GLU A 84 1.52 -7.15 -12.16
CA GLU A 84 1.47 -8.42 -11.40
C GLU A 84 2.86 -8.98 -11.08
N GLY A 85 3.76 -9.03 -12.08
CA GLY A 85 5.16 -9.46 -11.98
C GLY A 85 6.05 -8.71 -10.99
N ILE A 86 5.62 -7.55 -10.49
CA ILE A 86 6.32 -6.78 -9.44
C ILE A 86 5.43 -6.49 -8.24
N ARG A 87 4.28 -7.17 -8.11
CA ARG A 87 3.29 -6.86 -7.07
C ARG A 87 3.85 -7.10 -5.67
N GLY A 88 4.75 -8.08 -5.50
CA GLY A 88 5.42 -8.32 -4.23
C GLY A 88 6.28 -7.14 -3.77
N HIS A 89 6.93 -6.41 -4.67
CA HIS A 89 7.69 -5.20 -4.31
C HIS A 89 6.80 -4.07 -3.76
N GLY A 90 5.55 -3.98 -4.20
CA GLY A 90 4.57 -3.06 -3.61
C GLY A 90 4.24 -3.40 -2.16
N PHE A 91 4.20 -4.69 -1.83
CA PHE A 91 4.03 -5.16 -0.45
C PHE A 91 5.31 -4.99 0.39
N GLU A 92 6.49 -5.15 -0.20
CA GLU A 92 7.77 -4.82 0.47
C GLU A 92 7.81 -3.35 0.88
N LEU A 93 7.40 -2.43 -0.01
CA LEU A 93 7.29 -1.01 0.35
C LEU A 93 6.32 -0.82 1.52
N HIS A 94 5.15 -1.44 1.50
CA HIS A 94 4.19 -1.35 2.61
C HIS A 94 4.75 -1.86 3.93
N ALA A 95 5.49 -2.97 3.90
CA ALA A 95 6.13 -3.50 5.10
C ALA A 95 7.13 -2.49 5.70
N LEU A 96 7.95 -1.86 4.85
CA LEU A 96 8.91 -0.82 5.25
C LEU A 96 8.21 0.45 5.75
N LEU A 97 7.13 0.88 5.10
CA LEU A 97 6.35 2.04 5.49
C LEU A 97 5.73 1.83 6.87
N GLU A 98 5.11 0.66 7.13
CA GLU A 98 4.56 0.34 8.45
C GLU A 98 5.63 0.25 9.53
N TRP A 99 6.78 -0.38 9.24
CA TRP A 99 7.89 -0.48 10.19
C TRP A 99 8.43 0.89 10.60
N VAL A 100 8.52 1.83 9.65
CA VAL A 100 9.07 3.16 9.92
C VAL A 100 8.02 4.13 10.50
N LEU A 101 6.74 3.73 10.62
CA LEU A 101 5.71 4.56 11.24
C LEU A 101 6.03 4.94 12.67
N GLU A 102 6.80 4.12 13.39
CA GLU A 102 7.24 4.36 14.78
C GLU A 102 7.84 5.76 14.96
N PHE A 103 8.54 6.29 13.93
CA PHE A 103 9.11 7.65 13.98
C PHE A 103 8.06 8.78 13.97
N TRP A 104 6.83 8.50 13.55
CA TRP A 104 5.70 9.44 13.50
C TRP A 104 4.63 9.18 14.55
N VAL A 105 4.70 8.07 15.30
CA VAL A 105 3.76 7.78 16.39
C VAL A 105 4.17 8.62 17.60
N ASN A 106 3.90 9.92 17.50
CA ASN A 106 3.95 10.88 18.58
C ASN A 106 2.67 11.72 18.53
N GLU A 107 1.99 11.82 19.67
CA GLU A 107 0.93 12.76 20.05
C GLU A 107 -0.58 12.40 19.91
N ASN A 108 -1.08 11.45 19.11
CA ASN A 108 -2.56 11.36 18.91
C ASN A 108 -3.26 9.98 19.04
N SER A 109 -2.58 8.90 19.42
CA SER A 109 -3.20 7.56 19.46
C SER A 109 -3.71 7.11 20.83
N GLY A 110 -3.49 7.85 21.92
CA GLY A 110 -3.92 7.39 23.26
C GLY A 110 -3.28 6.05 23.68
N ILE A 111 -2.18 5.65 23.04
CA ILE A 111 -1.28 4.60 23.51
C ILE A 111 -0.04 5.36 24.00
N GLY A 112 0.08 5.42 25.32
CA GLY A 112 0.83 6.45 26.06
C GLY A 112 0.03 7.07 27.22
N GLN A 113 -1.02 6.41 27.74
CA GLN A 113 -1.55 6.67 29.09
C GLN A 113 -0.83 5.81 30.15
N THR A 114 0.48 5.75 30.04
CA THR A 114 1.35 5.44 31.17
C THR A 114 2.29 6.63 31.30
N ASP A 115 2.67 6.98 32.52
CA ASP A 115 3.53 8.13 32.86
C ASP A 115 4.96 8.10 32.22
N ASP A 116 5.17 7.26 31.21
CA ASP A 116 6.35 7.21 30.37
C ASP A 116 6.25 8.31 29.31
N ALA A 117 7.07 9.34 29.45
CA ALA A 117 7.35 10.32 28.43
C ALA A 117 7.85 9.61 27.16
N ALA A 118 6.92 9.22 26.29
CA ALA A 118 7.19 8.57 25.02
C ALA A 118 8.16 9.45 24.21
N LEU A 119 9.15 8.81 23.61
CA LEU A 119 10.25 9.41 22.85
C LEU A 119 9.73 10.35 21.77
N VAL A 120 9.57 11.64 22.11
CA VAL A 120 9.26 12.68 21.13
C VAL A 120 10.49 12.88 20.25
N HIS A 121 10.45 12.36 19.03
CA HIS A 121 11.57 12.49 18.10
C HIS A 121 11.67 13.94 17.62
N GLY A 122 12.90 14.47 17.64
CA GLY A 122 13.17 15.79 17.08
C GLY A 122 12.78 15.86 15.61
N ILE A 123 12.32 17.04 15.17
CA ILE A 123 11.86 17.26 13.79
C ILE A 123 12.93 16.90 12.74
N GLU A 124 14.22 17.03 13.07
CA GLU A 124 15.34 16.66 12.18
C GLU A 124 15.48 15.14 12.00
N ILE A 125 15.17 14.35 13.03
CA ILE A 125 15.10 12.89 12.95
C ILE A 125 13.96 12.51 11.99
N VAL A 126 12.75 13.03 12.23
CA VAL A 126 11.58 12.78 11.38
C VAL A 126 11.86 13.19 9.93
N ARG A 127 12.51 14.34 9.72
CA ARG A 127 12.92 14.82 8.40
C ARG A 127 13.87 13.84 7.70
N THR A 128 14.89 13.34 8.41
CA THR A 128 15.87 12.39 7.86
C THR A 128 15.19 11.09 7.42
N VAL A 129 14.29 10.57 8.27
CA VAL A 129 13.48 9.39 7.94
C VAL A 129 12.58 9.67 6.74
N ALA A 130 11.95 10.84 6.68
CA ALA A 130 11.08 11.21 5.56
C ALA A 130 11.82 11.26 4.21
N VAL A 131 13.05 11.79 4.21
CA VAL A 131 13.93 11.78 3.04
C VAL A 131 14.22 10.35 2.59
N ALA A 132 14.53 9.46 3.53
CA ALA A 132 14.81 8.05 3.24
C ALA A 132 13.59 7.32 2.66
N VAL A 133 12.39 7.56 3.21
CA VAL A 133 11.13 7.03 2.67
C VAL A 133 10.84 7.58 1.27
N ARG A 134 11.10 8.87 1.01
CA ARG A 134 10.90 9.46 -0.32
C ARG A 134 11.84 8.85 -1.35
N ALA A 135 13.07 8.52 -0.96
CA ALA A 135 14.01 7.78 -1.81
C ALA A 135 13.48 6.38 -2.14
N LEU A 136 12.93 5.64 -1.16
CA LEU A 136 12.26 4.35 -1.41
C LEU A 136 11.08 4.48 -2.39
N CYS A 137 10.21 5.47 -2.20
CA CYS A 137 9.09 5.68 -3.12
C CYS A 137 9.59 5.98 -4.55
N SER A 138 10.66 6.76 -4.68
CA SER A 138 11.28 7.06 -5.97
C SER A 138 11.87 5.80 -6.62
N ALA A 139 12.53 4.94 -5.84
CA ALA A 139 13.06 3.66 -6.31
C ALA A 139 11.96 2.73 -6.81
N LEU A 140 10.82 2.61 -6.08
CA LEU A 140 9.69 1.82 -6.55
C LEU A 140 9.08 2.40 -7.83
N ASP A 141 8.97 3.73 -7.98
CA ASP A 141 8.48 4.32 -9.22
C ASP A 141 9.42 4.03 -10.42
N CYS A 142 10.73 4.08 -10.20
CA CYS A 142 11.72 3.67 -11.19
C CYS A 142 11.58 2.19 -11.57
N LEU A 143 11.33 1.32 -10.59
CA LEU A 143 11.05 -0.10 -10.82
C LEU A 143 9.80 -0.30 -11.69
N ILE A 144 8.71 0.38 -11.34
CA ILE A 144 7.45 0.34 -12.10
C ILE A 144 7.67 0.78 -13.55
N LYS A 145 8.37 1.90 -13.76
CA LYS A 145 8.67 2.40 -15.10
C LYS A 145 9.53 1.42 -15.91
N SER A 146 10.59 0.90 -15.31
CA SER A 146 11.53 -0.01 -15.96
C SER A 146 10.87 -1.34 -16.32
N HIS A 147 10.12 -1.93 -15.38
CA HIS A 147 9.35 -3.16 -15.62
C HIS A 147 8.28 -2.97 -16.70
N GLY A 148 7.52 -1.87 -16.63
CA GLY A 148 6.52 -1.55 -17.64
C GLY A 148 7.13 -1.36 -19.02
N LYS A 149 8.32 -0.75 -19.11
CA LYS A 149 9.07 -0.61 -20.37
C LYS A 149 9.57 -1.95 -20.89
N ALA A 150 10.15 -2.79 -20.04
CA ALA A 150 10.68 -4.10 -20.42
C ALA A 150 9.62 -5.02 -21.04
N HIS A 151 8.37 -4.89 -20.60
CA HIS A 151 7.24 -5.67 -21.12
C HIS A 151 6.34 -4.90 -22.10
N ASN A 152 6.77 -3.74 -22.60
CA ASN A 152 5.99 -2.89 -23.52
C ASN A 152 4.56 -2.57 -23.01
N LEU A 153 4.40 -2.44 -21.69
CA LEU A 153 3.14 -2.11 -21.03
C LEU A 153 2.92 -0.61 -20.91
N VAL A 154 3.93 0.19 -21.21
CA VAL A 154 3.89 1.67 -21.16
C VAL A 154 3.43 2.27 -22.50
N GLY A 155 2.70 3.38 -22.45
CA GLY A 155 2.24 4.14 -23.62
C GLY A 155 0.74 4.44 -23.62
N LYS A 156 0.26 5.27 -24.57
CA LYS A 156 -1.14 5.78 -24.61
C LYS A 156 -2.23 4.68 -24.56
N ARG A 157 -1.91 3.44 -24.94
CA ARG A 157 -2.84 2.30 -24.93
C ARG A 157 -2.55 1.24 -23.85
N GLY A 158 -1.46 1.40 -23.08
CA GLY A 158 -1.06 0.47 -22.01
C GLY A 158 -0.60 -0.89 -22.54
N GLY A 159 0.20 -0.91 -23.61
CA GLY A 159 0.50 -2.09 -24.41
C GLY A 159 -0.65 -2.52 -25.33
N ASP A 160 -0.33 -3.10 -26.49
CA ASP A 160 -1.33 -3.75 -27.34
C ASP A 160 -1.79 -5.09 -26.74
N ALA A 161 -2.76 -5.74 -27.38
CA ALA A 161 -3.30 -7.02 -26.90
C ALA A 161 -2.23 -8.12 -26.86
N ALA A 162 -1.27 -8.11 -27.79
CA ALA A 162 -0.21 -9.11 -27.87
C ALA A 162 0.79 -8.96 -26.70
N ASN A 163 1.21 -7.73 -26.40
CA ASN A 163 2.09 -7.44 -25.26
C ASN A 163 1.41 -7.81 -23.94
N LYS A 164 0.11 -7.55 -23.79
CA LYS A 164 -0.65 -7.97 -22.59
C LYS A 164 -0.75 -9.47 -22.44
N ALA A 165 -1.00 -10.20 -23.53
CA ALA A 165 -1.04 -11.65 -23.52
C ALA A 165 0.33 -12.25 -23.18
N SER A 166 1.40 -11.74 -23.79
CA SER A 166 2.78 -12.12 -23.49
C SER A 166 3.13 -11.84 -22.02
N TYR A 167 2.72 -10.69 -21.48
CA TYR A 167 2.93 -10.35 -20.08
C TYR A 167 2.13 -11.25 -19.12
N ALA A 168 0.89 -11.60 -19.47
CA ALA A 168 0.09 -12.54 -18.69
C ALA A 168 0.72 -13.94 -18.67
N GLN A 169 1.28 -14.39 -19.80
CA GLN A 169 2.04 -15.64 -19.87
C GLN A 169 3.30 -15.57 -19.00
N TYR A 170 4.07 -14.48 -19.08
CA TYR A 170 5.22 -14.24 -18.21
C TYR A 170 4.85 -14.36 -16.72
N CYS A 171 3.76 -13.71 -16.30
CA CYS A 171 3.30 -13.78 -14.91
C CYS A 171 2.81 -15.18 -14.52
N SER A 172 2.11 -15.87 -15.43
CA SER A 172 1.67 -17.25 -15.20
C SER A 172 2.85 -18.21 -15.02
N SER A 173 3.89 -18.08 -15.85
CA SER A 173 5.14 -18.84 -15.70
C SER A 173 5.83 -18.50 -14.37
N GLY A 174 5.93 -17.22 -14.01
CA GLY A 174 6.48 -16.81 -12.72
C GLY A 174 5.73 -17.42 -11.53
N ARG A 175 4.39 -17.47 -11.58
CA ARG A 175 3.57 -18.05 -10.51
C ARG A 175 3.81 -19.55 -10.35
N HIS A 176 4.10 -20.26 -11.43
CA HIS A 176 4.40 -21.69 -11.37
C HIS A 176 5.68 -21.99 -10.57
N PHE A 177 6.67 -21.08 -10.62
CA PHE A 177 7.93 -21.21 -9.89
C PHE A 177 7.93 -20.48 -8.52
N LEU A 178 6.86 -19.76 -8.19
CA LEU A 178 6.75 -19.04 -6.94
C LEU A 178 6.56 -20.03 -5.78
N GLN A 179 7.53 -20.08 -4.88
CA GLN A 179 7.40 -20.80 -3.61
C GLN A 179 6.55 -19.98 -2.65
N ILE A 180 5.26 -20.32 -2.55
CA ILE A 180 4.33 -19.66 -1.64
C ILE A 180 4.68 -20.09 -0.21
N PRO A 181 5.01 -19.16 0.70
CA PRO A 181 5.29 -19.51 2.09
C PRO A 181 4.02 -20.06 2.76
N PRO A 182 4.17 -20.94 3.77
CA PRO A 182 3.03 -21.40 4.58
C PRO A 182 2.36 -20.20 5.26
N PRO A 183 1.05 -20.27 5.57
CA PRO A 183 0.35 -19.21 6.29
C PRO A 183 1.05 -18.83 7.60
N LEU A 184 0.92 -17.57 8.00
CA LEU A 184 1.42 -17.13 9.30
C LEU A 184 0.64 -17.83 10.43
N ASP A 185 1.36 -18.56 11.28
CA ASP A 185 0.78 -19.22 12.45
C ASP A 185 0.22 -18.18 13.43
N PRO A 186 -0.97 -18.40 14.02
CA PRO A 186 -1.46 -17.50 15.06
C PRO A 186 -0.49 -17.48 16.24
N HIS A 187 -0.29 -16.30 16.85
CA HIS A 187 0.46 -16.23 18.09
C HIS A 187 -0.25 -17.04 19.18
N GLY A 188 0.51 -17.69 20.06
CA GLY A 188 -0.04 -18.53 21.14
C GLY A 188 -0.89 -17.74 22.14
N ASP A 189 -0.73 -16.42 22.21
CA ASP A 189 -1.51 -15.49 23.02
C ASP A 189 -2.71 -14.88 22.27
N GLY A 190 -2.93 -15.24 21.00
CA GLY A 190 -3.99 -14.70 20.15
C GLY A 190 -3.75 -13.30 19.61
N THR A 191 -2.59 -12.69 19.87
CA THR A 191 -2.26 -11.37 19.32
C THR A 191 -2.13 -11.43 17.79
N PRO A 192 -2.65 -10.44 17.05
CA PRO A 192 -2.44 -10.38 15.61
C PRO A 192 -0.98 -10.05 15.27
N HIS A 193 -0.45 -10.68 14.23
CA HIS A 193 0.84 -10.27 13.66
C HIS A 193 0.90 -8.76 13.36
N PRO A 194 2.04 -8.09 13.61
CA PRO A 194 2.26 -6.72 13.17
C PRO A 194 1.97 -6.52 11.68
N LYS A 195 1.48 -5.34 11.29
CA LYS A 195 1.14 -5.05 9.89
C LYS A 195 2.35 -5.21 8.96
N CYS A 196 3.53 -4.78 9.39
CA CYS A 196 4.76 -4.94 8.62
C CYS A 196 5.07 -6.42 8.30
N VAL A 197 4.88 -7.33 9.26
CA VAL A 197 5.05 -8.79 9.08
C VAL A 197 4.01 -9.35 8.11
N LYS A 198 2.75 -8.91 8.20
CA LYS A 198 1.71 -9.31 7.25
C LYS A 198 2.04 -8.87 5.82
N PHE A 199 2.55 -7.65 5.65
CA PHE A 199 2.94 -7.14 4.33
C PHE A 199 4.19 -7.82 3.79
N GLU A 200 5.20 -8.11 4.60
CA GLU A 200 6.33 -8.97 4.22
C GLU A 200 5.81 -10.31 3.71
N HIS A 201 4.93 -10.95 4.47
CA HIS A 201 4.39 -12.25 4.10
C HIS A 201 3.63 -12.19 2.77
N CYS A 202 2.76 -11.17 2.59
CA CYS A 202 2.09 -10.94 1.32
C CYS A 202 3.07 -10.67 0.17
N SER A 203 4.23 -10.05 0.42
CA SER A 203 5.25 -9.84 -0.62
C SER A 203 5.77 -11.15 -1.18
N ARG A 204 5.96 -12.17 -0.33
CA ARG A 204 6.41 -13.51 -0.70
C ARG A 204 5.32 -14.34 -1.41
N GLN A 205 4.06 -14.01 -1.19
CA GLN A 205 2.93 -14.63 -1.90
C GLN A 205 2.69 -14.03 -3.29
N ASN A 206 3.43 -12.98 -3.68
CA ASN A 206 3.29 -12.30 -4.95
C ASN A 206 4.60 -12.33 -5.73
N LEU A 207 4.51 -12.11 -7.05
CA LEU A 207 5.69 -12.08 -7.91
C LEU A 207 6.61 -10.90 -7.55
N ARG A 208 7.90 -11.21 -7.53
CA ARG A 208 9.01 -10.29 -7.32
C ARG A 208 10.11 -10.62 -8.31
N LEU A 209 10.86 -9.60 -8.70
CA LEU A 209 12.07 -9.77 -9.46
C LEU A 209 13.18 -10.28 -8.54
N ALA A 210 14.06 -11.12 -9.09
CA ALA A 210 15.21 -11.61 -8.37
C ALA A 210 16.15 -10.45 -7.99
N THR A 211 16.85 -10.58 -6.86
CA THR A 211 17.80 -9.59 -6.34
C THR A 211 18.95 -9.31 -7.30
N ASN A 212 19.33 -10.31 -8.10
CA ASN A 212 20.40 -10.22 -9.09
C ASN A 212 19.92 -9.81 -10.50
N SER A 213 18.63 -9.51 -10.68
CA SER A 213 18.12 -9.05 -11.99
C SER A 213 18.43 -7.57 -12.21
N ASP A 214 18.72 -7.17 -13.46
CA ASP A 214 19.02 -5.77 -13.81
C ASP A 214 17.94 -4.78 -13.38
N THR A 215 16.68 -5.23 -13.36
CA THR A 215 15.55 -4.40 -12.97
C THR A 215 15.27 -4.46 -11.47
N GLY A 216 15.52 -5.59 -10.81
CA GLY A 216 15.28 -5.79 -9.37
C GLY A 216 16.41 -5.27 -8.47
N LEU A 217 17.67 -5.39 -8.90
CA LEU A 217 18.84 -4.98 -8.09
C LEU A 217 18.76 -3.53 -7.59
N PRO A 218 18.41 -2.51 -8.41
CA PRO A 218 18.30 -1.13 -7.93
C PRO A 218 17.29 -0.94 -6.79
N TRP A 219 16.21 -1.73 -6.77
CA TRP A 219 15.22 -1.70 -5.70
C TRP A 219 15.82 -2.21 -4.37
N TYR A 220 16.50 -3.35 -4.40
CA TYR A 220 17.12 -3.91 -3.20
C TYR A 220 18.28 -3.07 -2.67
N LEU A 221 19.08 -2.45 -3.54
CA LEU A 221 20.08 -1.46 -3.14
C LEU A 221 19.44 -0.25 -2.43
N SER A 222 18.25 0.17 -2.87
CA SER A 222 17.51 1.25 -2.23
C SER A 222 16.98 0.85 -0.85
N ILE A 223 16.53 -0.40 -0.67
CA ILE A 223 16.14 -0.94 0.64
C ILE A 223 17.34 -0.97 1.58
N LEU A 224 18.51 -1.44 1.13
CA LEU A 224 19.72 -1.46 1.95
C LEU A 224 20.18 -0.04 2.32
N SER A 225 20.15 0.89 1.37
CA SER A 225 20.43 2.29 1.65
C SER A 225 19.48 2.86 2.68
N PHE A 226 18.19 2.56 2.59
CA PHE A 226 17.19 2.98 3.57
C PHE A 226 17.49 2.41 4.96
N LYS A 227 17.72 1.09 5.06
CA LYS A 227 18.05 0.43 6.34
C LYS A 227 19.28 1.08 6.98
N ARG A 228 20.34 1.28 6.20
CA ARG A 228 21.58 1.92 6.66
C ARG A 228 21.35 3.35 7.14
N THR A 229 20.55 4.15 6.43
CA THR A 229 20.22 5.50 6.88
C THR A 229 19.53 5.49 8.25
N ILE A 230 18.63 4.55 8.50
CA ILE A 230 17.96 4.41 9.80
C ILE A 230 18.94 3.94 10.89
N GLU A 231 19.80 2.97 10.58
CA GLU A 231 20.85 2.52 11.49
C GLU A 231 21.84 3.64 11.87
N ASP A 232 22.28 4.43 10.88
CA ASP A 232 23.18 5.56 11.08
C ASP A 232 22.50 6.69 11.87
N LEU A 233 21.20 6.95 11.61
CA LEU A 233 20.41 7.88 12.39
C LEU A 233 20.32 7.47 13.87
N ILE A 234 20.01 6.19 14.12
CA ILE A 234 19.94 5.62 15.48
C ILE A 234 21.29 5.75 16.19
N ARG A 235 22.39 5.47 15.49
CA ARG A 235 23.76 5.50 16.04
C ARG A 235 24.26 6.91 16.35
N ASN A 236 23.82 7.92 15.60
CA ASN A 236 24.40 9.25 15.67
C ASN A 236 23.56 10.22 16.50
N GLU A 237 22.23 10.08 16.50
CA GLU A 237 21.33 11.08 17.05
C GLU A 237 20.67 10.69 18.38
N TYR A 238 20.73 9.41 18.78
CA TYR A 238 20.06 8.95 19.99
C TYR A 238 21.03 8.81 21.18
N ASP A 239 20.53 9.12 22.37
CA ASP A 239 21.29 8.96 23.61
C ASP A 239 21.44 7.47 23.96
N HIS A 240 22.63 6.93 23.68
CA HIS A 240 22.97 5.54 24.00
C HIS A 240 23.18 5.27 25.50
N SER A 241 23.12 6.31 26.34
CA SER A 241 23.14 6.14 27.80
C SER A 241 21.76 5.89 28.40
N ASP A 242 20.68 6.30 27.71
CA ASP A 242 19.32 6.04 28.14
C ASP A 242 18.88 4.61 27.80
N THR A 243 18.61 3.81 28.83
CA THR A 243 18.30 2.38 28.68
C THR A 243 16.99 2.14 27.91
N ASN A 244 16.01 3.04 28.04
CA ASN A 244 14.73 2.94 27.33
C ASN A 244 14.92 3.18 25.83
N THR A 245 15.66 4.23 25.47
CA THR A 245 16.06 4.53 24.09
C THR A 245 16.83 3.36 23.46
N VAL A 246 17.81 2.81 24.18
CA VAL A 246 18.59 1.64 23.74
C VAL A 246 17.72 0.43 23.48
N THR A 247 16.82 0.14 24.41
CA THR A 247 15.90 -1.00 24.29
C THR A 247 14.98 -0.84 23.07
N TRP A 248 14.42 0.37 22.89
CA TRP A 248 13.53 0.66 21.78
C TRP A 248 14.21 0.49 20.41
N TYR A 249 15.35 1.15 20.17
CA TYR A 249 15.96 1.06 18.83
C TYR A 249 16.52 -0.33 18.55
N THR A 250 16.97 -1.06 19.59
CA THR A 250 17.43 -2.44 19.44
C THR A 250 16.28 -3.33 18.99
N ALA A 251 15.10 -3.17 19.59
CA ALA A 251 13.89 -3.86 19.18
C ALA A 251 13.43 -3.45 17.77
N MET A 252 13.49 -2.16 17.44
CA MET A 252 13.13 -1.66 16.11
C MET A 252 14.04 -2.25 15.01
N LEU A 253 15.36 -2.24 15.21
CA LEU A 253 16.31 -2.79 14.25
C LEU A 253 16.19 -4.31 14.12
N ALA A 254 15.95 -5.02 15.22
CA ALA A 254 15.72 -6.47 15.21
C ALA A 254 14.44 -6.86 14.47
N THR A 255 13.47 -5.94 14.33
CA THR A 255 12.19 -6.16 13.65
C THR A 255 12.15 -5.58 12.24
N PHE A 256 13.31 -5.27 11.65
CA PHE A 256 13.38 -4.85 10.25
C PHE A 256 12.67 -5.88 9.35
N PRO A 257 11.67 -5.46 8.56
CA PRO A 257 10.65 -6.39 8.10
C PRO A 257 11.10 -7.25 6.92
N LEU A 258 12.23 -6.98 6.27
CA LEU A 258 12.63 -7.69 5.06
C LEU A 258 13.92 -8.48 5.25
N THR A 259 13.89 -9.75 4.87
CA THR A 259 15.10 -10.54 4.65
C THR A 259 15.68 -10.17 3.29
N ILE A 260 16.74 -9.37 3.29
CA ILE A 260 17.47 -9.02 2.07
C ILE A 260 18.57 -10.07 1.90
N PRO A 261 18.57 -10.88 0.83
CA PRO A 261 19.68 -11.76 0.52
C PRO A 261 20.99 -10.98 0.53
N GLU A 262 22.05 -11.55 1.09
CA GLU A 262 23.39 -10.97 1.01
C GLU A 262 23.71 -10.68 -0.47
N LEU A 263 23.92 -9.40 -0.80
CA LEU A 263 24.32 -8.93 -2.13
C LEU A 263 25.82 -9.12 -2.35
#